data_AF-A0A8W8NQ24-F1
#
_entry.id   AF-A0A8W8NQ24-F1
#
_cell.length_a   1.000
_cell.length_b   1.000
_cell.length_c   1.000
_cell.angle_alpha   90.00
_cell.angle_beta   90.00
_cell.angle_gamma   90.00
#
_symmetry.space_group_name_H-M   'P 1'
#
loop_
_entity.id
_entity.type
_entity.pdbx_description
1 polymer ?
#
loop_
_entity_poly.entity_id
_entity_poly.type
_entity_poly.pdbx_seq_one_letter_code
_entity_poly.pdbx_strand_id
1 'polypeptide(L)'
;MPKRGTKINKCNYKFLENGATVPVEYTQLVEGHQLYVPVTWLSDIQGAFKDKTKSCAFKLMINGFFEPHEMVGKTGCKVADTPLGKALKAYALKTFMMDGKAAIIAKIGTMVRAFKKMQRDST
;
A
#
# COMPACT_ATOMS: atom_id res chain seq x y z
N MET A 1 -4.88 -5.04 -27.28
CA MET A 1 -3.95 -4.78 -26.16
C MET A 1 -4.68 -5.06 -24.85
N PRO A 2 -4.19 -5.91 -23.94
CA PRO A 2 -4.85 -6.07 -22.66
C PRO A 2 -4.82 -4.72 -21.94
N LYS A 3 -5.98 -4.21 -21.51
CA LYS A 3 -6.10 -2.97 -20.72
C LYS A 3 -5.13 -3.09 -19.53
N ARG A 4 -4.01 -2.37 -19.59
CA ARG A 4 -3.00 -2.35 -18.52
C ARG A 4 -3.74 -1.98 -17.23
N GLY A 5 -3.61 -2.82 -16.20
CA GLY A 5 -4.32 -2.63 -14.94
C GLY A 5 -4.09 -1.24 -14.34
N THR A 6 -4.96 -0.85 -13.40
CA THR A 6 -4.86 0.45 -12.71
C THR A 6 -3.44 0.66 -12.20
N LYS A 7 -2.74 1.63 -12.79
CA LYS A 7 -1.42 2.07 -12.33
C LYS A 7 -1.61 2.93 -11.10
N ILE A 8 -0.84 2.65 -10.06
CA ILE A 8 -0.84 3.41 -8.81
C ILE A 8 0.56 4.00 -8.68
N ASN A 9 0.63 5.33 -8.57
CA ASN A 9 1.90 6.03 -8.37
C ASN A 9 2.46 5.71 -6.97
N LYS A 10 3.78 5.73 -6.83
CA LYS A 10 4.44 5.59 -5.53
C LYS A 10 3.97 6.70 -4.59
N CYS A 11 3.59 6.32 -3.38
CA CYS A 11 3.16 7.22 -2.32
C CYS A 11 4.42 7.81 -1.67
N ASN A 12 4.52 9.13 -1.66
CA ASN A 12 5.56 9.85 -0.91
C ASN A 12 5.15 9.98 0.56
N TYR A 13 4.95 8.87 1.25
CA TYR A 13 4.46 8.87 2.63
C TYR A 13 5.55 9.31 3.63
N LYS A 14 5.12 9.79 4.80
CA LYS A 14 6.00 10.18 5.90
C LYS A 14 5.54 9.55 7.21
N PHE A 15 6.51 9.21 8.06
CA PHE A 15 6.26 8.99 9.47
C PHE A 15 6.52 10.29 10.22
N LEU A 16 5.51 10.80 10.93
CA LEU A 16 5.64 11.99 11.76
C LEU A 16 5.42 11.61 13.23
N GLU A 17 6.24 12.14 14.12
CA GLU A 17 6.10 11.91 15.55
C GLU A 17 4.81 12.54 16.11
N ASN A 18 4.39 12.08 17.28
CA ASN A 18 3.21 12.64 17.93
C ASN A 18 3.46 14.10 18.31
N GLY A 19 2.57 15.00 17.87
CA GLY A 19 2.70 16.43 18.10
C GLY A 19 3.55 17.18 17.07
N ALA A 20 4.11 16.49 16.07
CA ALA A 20 4.80 17.15 14.97
C ALA A 20 3.82 17.95 14.09
N THR A 21 4.26 19.10 13.58
CA THR A 21 3.48 19.89 12.62
C THR A 21 3.30 19.10 11.32
N VAL A 22 2.05 18.83 10.96
CA VAL A 22 1.71 18.12 9.72
C VAL A 22 1.77 19.12 8.55
N PRO A 23 2.55 18.84 7.48
CA PRO A 23 2.52 19.68 6.28
C PRO A 23 1.12 19.74 5.66
N VAL A 24 0.71 20.90 5.17
CA VAL A 24 -0.64 21.14 4.60
C VAL A 24 -1.01 20.16 3.48
N GLU A 25 -0.02 19.75 2.70
CA GLU A 25 -0.15 18.82 1.56
C GLU A 25 -0.36 17.35 1.99
N TYR A 26 -0.34 17.05 3.30
CA TYR A 26 -0.38 15.70 3.85
C TYR A 26 -1.57 15.51 4.77
N THR A 27 -2.12 14.30 4.76
CA THR A 27 -3.16 13.88 5.69
C THR A 27 -2.78 12.55 6.34
N GLN A 28 -3.29 12.33 7.55
CA GLN A 28 -3.11 11.07 8.24
C GLN A 28 -3.88 9.97 7.52
N LEU A 29 -3.21 8.87 7.17
CA LEU A 29 -3.88 7.79 6.44
C LEU A 29 -4.94 7.11 7.29
N VAL A 30 -4.61 6.87 8.56
CA VAL A 30 -5.50 6.27 9.54
C VAL A 30 -5.20 6.84 10.92
N GLU A 31 -6.27 7.24 11.61
CA GLU A 31 -6.22 7.77 12.96
C GLU A 31 -5.50 6.82 13.93
N GLY A 32 -4.74 7.38 14.86
CA GLY A 32 -3.94 6.62 15.82
C GLY A 32 -2.63 6.06 15.26
N HIS A 33 -2.31 6.33 14.00
CA HIS A 33 -1.04 5.93 13.39
C HIS A 33 -0.27 7.12 12.83
N GLN A 34 1.05 7.10 13.02
CA GLN A 34 1.98 8.14 12.59
C GLN A 34 2.23 8.17 11.07
N LEU A 35 1.37 7.56 10.25
CA LEU A 35 1.55 7.45 8.80
C LEU A 35 0.76 8.54 8.08
N TYR A 36 1.47 9.42 7.38
CA TYR A 36 0.91 10.53 6.62
C TYR A 36 1.17 10.34 5.13
N VAL A 37 0.17 10.64 4.31
CA VAL A 37 0.21 10.51 2.85
C VAL A 37 -0.19 11.82 2.19
N PRO A 38 0.29 12.13 0.97
CA PRO A 38 -0.15 13.31 0.26
C PRO A 38 -1.66 13.29 0.02
N VAL A 39 -2.34 14.43 0.23
CA VAL A 39 -3.80 14.55 0.07
C VAL A 39 -4.22 14.24 -1.37
N THR A 40 -3.49 14.79 -2.34
CA THR A 40 -3.71 14.56 -3.78
C THR A 40 -3.60 13.09 -4.13
N TRP A 41 -2.54 12.42 -3.66
CA TRP A 41 -2.33 10.99 -3.88
C TRP A 41 -3.49 10.16 -3.32
N LEU A 42 -3.97 10.48 -2.10
CA LEU A 42 -5.09 9.76 -1.48
C LEU A 42 -6.39 9.94 -2.26
N SER A 43 -6.69 11.17 -2.72
CA SER A 43 -7.85 11.47 -3.54
C SER A 43 -7.84 10.68 -4.86
N ASP A 44 -6.70 10.68 -5.56
CA ASP A 44 -6.53 9.99 -6.84
C ASP A 44 -6.78 8.48 -6.73
N ILE A 45 -6.22 7.84 -5.70
CA ILE A 45 -6.41 6.40 -5.52
C ILE A 45 -7.85 6.06 -5.12
N GLN A 46 -8.51 6.90 -4.31
CA GLN A 46 -9.90 6.70 -3.92
C GLN A 46 -10.82 6.78 -5.14
N GLY A 47 -10.59 7.76 -6.02
CA GLY A 47 -11.28 7.84 -7.31
C GLY A 47 -11.05 6.60 -8.18
N ALA A 48 -9.79 6.13 -8.25
CA ALA A 48 -9.43 4.93 -9.03
C ALA A 48 -10.03 3.63 -8.48
N PHE A 49 -10.52 3.61 -7.23
CA PHE A 49 -11.04 2.41 -6.57
C PHE A 49 -12.57 2.30 -6.57
N LYS A 50 -13.30 3.31 -7.07
CA LYS A 50 -14.76 3.41 -6.98
C LYS A 50 -15.51 2.15 -7.43
N ASP A 51 -15.04 1.50 -8.51
CA ASP A 51 -15.70 0.31 -9.09
C ASP A 51 -14.99 -1.01 -8.75
N LYS A 52 -14.13 -1.02 -7.72
CA LYS A 52 -13.33 -2.19 -7.34
C LYS A 52 -13.86 -2.82 -6.07
N THR A 53 -13.74 -4.15 -5.98
CA THR A 53 -13.97 -4.84 -4.73
C THR A 53 -13.00 -4.36 -3.66
N LYS A 54 -13.43 -4.35 -2.40
CA LYS A 54 -12.63 -3.88 -1.25
C LYS A 54 -11.23 -4.53 -1.20
N SER A 55 -11.16 -5.85 -1.40
CA SER A 55 -9.89 -6.59 -1.45
C SER A 55 -8.99 -6.17 -2.62
N CYS A 56 -9.58 -5.89 -3.79
CA CYS A 56 -8.83 -5.42 -4.95
C CYS A 56 -8.31 -3.99 -4.73
N ALA A 57 -9.16 -3.08 -4.25
CA ALA A 57 -8.81 -1.70 -3.93
C ALA A 57 -7.64 -1.65 -2.93
N PHE A 58 -7.74 -2.38 -1.82
CA PHE A 58 -6.66 -2.41 -0.82
C PHE A 58 -5.34 -3.00 -1.38
N LYS A 59 -5.40 -4.08 -2.15
CA LYS A 59 -4.20 -4.65 -2.80
C LYS A 59 -3.56 -3.72 -3.82
N LEU A 60 -4.35 -2.89 -4.50
CA LEU A 60 -3.84 -1.87 -5.41
C LEU A 60 -3.22 -0.71 -4.63
N MET A 61 -3.84 -0.28 -3.54
CA MET A 61 -3.29 0.73 -2.65
C MET A 61 -1.88 0.36 -2.15
N ILE A 62 -1.66 -0.91 -1.78
CA ILE A 62 -0.35 -1.42 -1.36
C ILE A 62 0.74 -1.23 -2.44
N ASN A 63 0.39 -1.20 -3.74
CA ASN A 63 1.36 -0.90 -4.80
C ASN A 63 1.97 0.50 -4.65
N GLY A 64 1.23 1.45 -4.08
CA GLY A 64 1.76 2.78 -3.83
C GLY A 64 2.83 2.78 -2.75
N PHE A 65 2.89 1.78 -1.87
CA PHE A 65 3.83 1.77 -0.75
C PHE A 65 5.08 0.94 -1.05
N PHE A 66 4.98 -0.08 -1.90
CA PHE A 66 6.07 -1.01 -2.16
C PHE A 66 6.26 -1.27 -3.65
N GLU A 67 7.52 -1.27 -4.08
CA GLU A 67 7.95 -1.78 -5.37
C GLU A 67 8.28 -3.29 -5.25
N PRO A 68 8.13 -4.07 -6.34
CA PRO A 68 8.41 -5.50 -6.31
C PRO A 68 9.81 -5.88 -5.80
N HIS A 69 10.83 -5.09 -6.15
CA HIS A 69 12.22 -5.35 -5.76
C HIS A 69 12.47 -5.12 -4.26
N GLU A 70 11.78 -4.17 -3.63
CA GLU A 70 11.92 -3.86 -2.20
C GLU A 70 11.43 -5.00 -1.29
N MET A 71 10.57 -5.87 -1.85
CA MET A 71 9.91 -6.98 -1.14
C MET A 71 10.68 -8.29 -1.23
N VAL A 72 11.73 -8.36 -2.05
CA VAL A 72 12.58 -9.53 -2.17
C VAL A 72 13.30 -9.76 -0.84
N GLY A 73 13.32 -11.00 -0.36
CA GLY A 73 13.89 -11.35 0.95
C GLY A 73 13.02 -10.98 2.16
N LYS A 74 11.85 -10.35 1.95
CA LYS A 74 10.89 -10.07 3.01
C LYS A 74 9.72 -11.04 2.96
N THR A 75 9.24 -11.47 4.13
CA THR A 75 7.99 -12.23 4.23
C THR A 75 6.83 -11.28 4.47
N GLY A 76 5.65 -11.61 3.96
CA GLY A 76 4.44 -10.80 4.18
C GLY A 76 4.13 -10.59 5.67
N CYS A 77 4.42 -11.58 6.52
CA CYS A 77 4.27 -11.45 7.97
C CYS A 77 5.20 -10.37 8.54
N LYS A 78 6.49 -10.39 8.19
CA LYS A 78 7.45 -9.38 8.64
C LYS A 78 7.02 -7.97 8.20
N VAL A 79 6.56 -7.83 6.96
CA VAL A 79 6.05 -6.53 6.45
C VAL A 79 4.82 -6.08 7.23
N ALA A 80 3.87 -6.98 7.51
CA ALA A 80 2.66 -6.67 8.26
C ALA A 80 2.92 -6.20 9.69
N ASP A 81 4.09 -6.48 10.26
CA ASP A 81 4.45 -6.09 11.63
C ASP A 81 5.30 -4.80 11.70
N THR A 82 5.73 -4.26 10.56
CA THR A 82 6.36 -2.93 10.48
C THR A 82 5.37 -1.81 10.88
N PRO A 83 5.84 -0.60 11.26
CA PRO A 83 4.95 0.55 11.49
C PRO A 83 4.01 0.82 10.32
N LEU A 84 4.53 0.72 9.08
CA LEU A 84 3.74 0.84 7.85
C LEU A 84 2.70 -0.28 7.73
N GLY A 85 3.11 -1.54 7.94
CA GLY A 85 2.21 -2.68 7.93
C GLY A 85 1.08 -2.57 8.96
N LYS A 86 1.38 -2.11 10.18
CA LYS A 86 0.39 -1.86 11.23
C LYS A 86 -0.61 -0.79 10.81
N ALA A 87 -0.14 0.32 10.26
CA ALA A 87 -1.02 1.38 9.75
C ALA A 87 -1.89 0.88 8.58
N LEU A 88 -1.33 0.10 7.65
CA LEU A 88 -2.09 -0.49 6.55
C LEU A 88 -3.14 -1.51 7.03
N LYS A 89 -2.84 -2.30 8.07
CA LYS A 89 -3.83 -3.20 8.70
C LYS A 89 -4.98 -2.41 9.33
N ALA A 90 -4.67 -1.34 10.06
CA ALA A 90 -5.70 -0.49 10.67
C ALA A 90 -6.56 0.21 9.59
N TYR A 91 -5.93 0.69 8.51
CA TYR A 91 -6.64 1.27 7.38
C TYR A 91 -7.55 0.23 6.68
N ALA A 92 -7.07 -0.99 6.48
CA ALA A 92 -7.88 -2.09 5.93
C ALA A 92 -9.13 -2.35 6.77
N LEU A 93 -8.99 -2.35 8.10
CA LEU A 93 -10.11 -2.54 9.00
C LEU A 93 -11.08 -1.34 8.96
N LYS A 94 -10.58 -0.11 9.12
CA LYS A 94 -11.41 1.11 9.22
C LYS A 94 -12.12 1.45 7.91
N THR A 95 -11.42 1.36 6.77
CA THR A 95 -11.94 1.81 5.47
C THR A 95 -12.57 0.69 4.66
N PHE A 96 -12.01 -0.52 4.74
CA PHE A 96 -12.46 -1.65 3.92
C PHE A 96 -13.18 -2.74 4.74
N MET A 97 -13.29 -2.60 6.07
CA MET A 97 -13.93 -3.59 6.95
C MET A 97 -13.38 -5.02 6.73
N MET A 98 -12.07 -5.15 6.59
CA MET A 98 -11.43 -6.43 6.28
C MET A 98 -10.15 -6.68 7.07
N ASP A 99 -9.75 -7.95 7.16
CA ASP A 99 -8.45 -8.33 7.69
C ASP A 99 -7.32 -7.94 6.73
N GLY A 100 -6.60 -6.87 7.09
CA GLY A 100 -5.47 -6.37 6.31
C GLY A 100 -4.26 -7.30 6.30
N LYS A 101 -4.08 -8.17 7.31
CA LYS A 101 -2.88 -9.03 7.42
C LYS A 101 -2.83 -10.04 6.28
N ALA A 102 -3.91 -10.77 6.06
CA ALA A 102 -4.01 -11.74 4.97
C ALA A 102 -3.83 -11.08 3.60
N ALA A 103 -4.41 -9.89 3.41
CA ALA A 103 -4.30 -9.16 2.15
C ALA A 103 -2.88 -8.64 1.89
N ILE A 104 -2.17 -8.14 2.91
CA ILE A 104 -0.75 -7.77 2.82
C ILE A 104 0.09 -8.99 2.44
N ILE A 105 -0.07 -10.12 3.14
CA ILE A 105 0.70 -11.34 2.86
C ILE A 105 0.51 -11.80 1.41
N ALA A 106 -0.74 -11.88 0.95
CA ALA A 106 -1.06 -12.25 -0.43
C ALA A 106 -0.44 -11.28 -1.45
N LYS A 107 -0.45 -9.97 -1.12
CA LYS A 107 0.10 -8.94 -1.99
C LYS A 107 1.62 -9.00 -2.10
N ILE A 108 2.32 -9.14 -0.97
CA ILE A 108 3.78 -9.28 -0.94
C ILE A 108 4.20 -10.53 -1.72
N GLY A 109 3.50 -11.66 -1.53
CA GLY A 109 3.76 -12.88 -2.31
C GLY A 109 3.61 -12.66 -3.82
N THR A 110 2.64 -11.84 -4.24
CA THR A 110 2.44 -11.47 -5.65
C THR A 110 3.58 -10.60 -6.17
N MET A 111 4.02 -9.61 -5.40
CA MET A 111 5.15 -8.74 -5.75
C MET A 111 6.45 -9.53 -5.92
N VAL A 112 6.75 -10.45 -5.00
CA VAL A 112 7.95 -11.31 -5.09
C VAL A 112 7.92 -12.20 -6.34
N ARG A 113 6.76 -12.79 -6.68
CA ARG A 113 6.61 -13.57 -7.92
C ARG A 113 6.81 -12.72 -9.16
N ALA A 114 6.24 -11.52 -9.18
CA ALA A 114 6.40 -10.58 -10.30
C ALA A 114 7.88 -10.21 -10.48
N PHE A 115 8.59 -9.91 -9.39
CA PHE A 115 10.02 -9.60 -9.46
C PHE A 115 10.86 -10.76 -10.00
N LYS A 116 10.66 -11.98 -9.49
CA LYS A 116 11.35 -13.18 -9.99
C LYS A 116 11.10 -13.42 -11.48
N LYS A 117 9.89 -13.12 -11.97
CA LYS A 117 9.58 -13.21 -13.40
C LYS A 117 10.34 -12.17 -14.21
N MET A 118 10.34 -10.90 -13.77
CA MET A 118 11.08 -9.83 -14.46
C MET A 118 12.57 -10.12 -14.56
N GLN A 119 13.17 -10.76 -13.54
CA GLN A 119 14.57 -11.19 -13.60
C GLN A 119 14.81 -12.27 -14.66
N ARG A 120 13.92 -13.26 -14.77
CA ARG A 120 14.03 -14.35 -15.77
C ARG A 120 13.83 -13.86 -17.19
N ASP A 121 12.90 -12.93 -17.40
CA ASP A 121 12.61 -12.37 -18.72
C ASP A 121 13.71 -11.39 -19.19
N SER A 122 14.67 -11.02 -18.32
CA SER A 122 15.81 -10.14 -18.62
C SER A 122 17.13 -10.90 -18.89
N THR A 123 17.11 -12.23 -18.81
CA THR A 123 18.22 -13.16 -19.08
C THR A 123 17.94 -13.98 -20.32
#